data_AF-A0A943G984-F1
#
_entry.id   AF-A0A943G984-F1
#
_cell.length_a   1.000
_cell.length_b   1.000
_cell.length_c   1.000
_cell.angle_alpha   90.00
_cell.angle_beta   90.00
_cell.angle_gamma   90.00
#
_symmetry.space_group_name_H-M   'P 1'
#
loop_
_entity.id
_entity.type
_entity.pdbx_description
1 polymer ?
#
loop_
_entity_poly.entity_id
_entity_poly.type
_entity_poly.pdbx_seq_one_letter_code
_entity_poly.pdbx_strand_id
1 'polypeptide(L)'
;MGQYKKILRLLAACLSMVLFFSALSLSAGAWEAPDWRRYGYMADVPEDESDWRYDGIYWCVGNDVMNGITQREFEPDSPMTRAQFMQVVYKLMTGLERDMTVDES
;
A
#
# COMPACT_ATOMS: atom_id res chain seq x y z
N MET A 1 -2.21 -31.23 -50.22
CA MET A 1 -1.25 -30.97 -49.12
C MET A 1 -1.04 -29.48 -48.76
N GLY A 2 -1.69 -28.51 -49.40
CA GLY A 2 -1.44 -27.07 -49.13
C GLY A 2 -2.27 -26.46 -47.98
N GLN A 3 -3.45 -27.03 -47.68
CA GLN A 3 -4.41 -26.40 -46.76
C GLN A 3 -4.02 -26.56 -45.28
N TYR A 4 -3.48 -27.72 -44.88
CA TYR A 4 -3.05 -27.95 -43.49
C TYR A 4 -1.85 -27.08 -43.09
N LYS A 5 -0.97 -26.72 -44.03
CA LYS A 5 0.18 -25.83 -43.77
C LYS A 5 -0.24 -24.40 -43.47
N LYS A 6 -1.36 -23.94 -44.06
CA LYS A 6 -1.95 -22.62 -43.79
C LYS A 6 -2.61 -22.58 -42.41
N ILE A 7 -3.41 -23.61 -42.10
CA ILE A 7 -4.06 -23.76 -40.79
C ILE A 7 -3.02 -23.87 -39.67
N LEU A 8 -1.95 -24.66 -39.86
CA LEU A 8 -0.88 -24.81 -38.87
C LEU A 8 -0.13 -23.49 -38.60
N ARG A 9 0.08 -22.66 -39.62
CA ARG A 9 0.68 -21.32 -39.46
C ARG A 9 -0.23 -20.35 -38.70
N LEU A 10 -1.54 -20.41 -38.95
CA LEU A 10 -2.53 -19.60 -38.22
C LEU A 10 -2.62 -20.01 -36.75
N LEU A 11 -2.63 -21.32 -36.47
CA LEU A 11 -2.63 -21.85 -35.10
C LEU A 11 -1.34 -21.50 -34.36
N ALA A 12 -0.18 -21.58 -35.02
CA ALA A 12 1.09 -21.18 -34.44
C ALA A 12 1.14 -19.66 -34.16
N ALA A 13 0.57 -18.84 -35.05
CA ALA A 13 0.47 -17.39 -34.83
C ALA A 13 -0.44 -17.06 -33.63
N CYS A 14 -1.61 -17.71 -33.53
CA CYS A 14 -2.50 -17.55 -32.37
C CYS A 14 -1.85 -18.02 -31.06
N LEU A 15 -1.16 -19.17 -31.08
CA LEU A 15 -0.44 -19.67 -29.91
C LEU A 15 0.67 -18.68 -29.49
N SER A 16 1.43 -18.15 -30.46
CA SER A 16 2.47 -17.15 -30.17
C SER A 16 1.89 -15.85 -29.62
N MET A 17 0.72 -15.41 -30.10
CA MET A 17 0.04 -14.20 -29.63
C MET A 17 -0.50 -14.38 -28.20
N VAL A 18 -1.05 -15.55 -27.88
CA VAL A 18 -1.50 -15.88 -26.52
C VAL A 18 -0.31 -15.93 -25.55
N LEU A 19 0.80 -16.53 -25.95
CA LEU A 19 2.03 -16.58 -25.15
C LEU A 19 2.66 -15.18 -24.96
N PHE A 20 2.57 -14.32 -25.98
CA PHE A 20 3.05 -12.92 -25.89
C PHE A 20 2.15 -12.07 -24.99
N PHE A 21 0.83 -12.24 -25.04
CA PHE A 21 -0.10 -11.52 -24.17
C PHE A 21 -0.05 -11.99 -22.71
N SER A 22 0.22 -13.28 -22.46
CA SER A 22 0.43 -13.79 -21.11
C SER A 22 1.72 -13.30 -20.46
N ALA A 23 2.73 -12.91 -21.26
CA ALA A 23 3.98 -12.36 -20.76
C ALA A 23 3.90 -10.86 -20.37
N LEU A 24 2.74 -10.20 -20.58
CA LEU A 24 2.47 -8.84 -20.09
C LEU A 24 1.74 -8.78 -18.73
N SER A 25 1.55 -9.91 -18.05
CA SER A 25 1.26 -9.90 -16.60
C SER A 25 2.62 -9.98 -15.89
N LEU A 26 3.10 -9.01 -15.13
CA LEU A 26 2.42 -8.19 -14.13
C LEU A 26 3.32 -6.97 -13.84
N SER A 27 2.92 -5.76 -14.23
CA SER A 27 3.29 -4.55 -13.47
C SER A 27 2.09 -4.24 -12.58
N ALA A 28 1.83 -5.06 -11.56
CA ALA A 28 2.43 -4.96 -10.23
C ALA A 28 1.82 -3.82 -9.40
N GLY A 29 0.50 -3.85 -9.26
CA GLY A 29 -0.22 -3.08 -8.23
C GLY A 29 -0.13 -3.73 -6.83
N ALA A 30 1.02 -4.32 -6.50
CA ALA A 30 1.29 -4.90 -5.18
C ALA A 30 2.54 -4.29 -4.50
N TRP A 31 3.19 -3.32 -5.15
CA TRP A 31 4.26 -2.49 -4.56
C TRP A 31 3.99 -0.99 -4.69
N GLU A 32 2.81 -0.57 -5.16
CA GLU A 32 2.35 0.79 -4.91
C GLU A 32 2.20 0.92 -3.40
N ALA A 33 3.30 1.34 -2.75
CA ALA A 33 3.31 1.81 -1.39
C ALA A 33 2.15 2.79 -1.29
N PRO A 34 1.31 2.69 -0.24
CA PRO A 34 0.12 3.52 -0.10
C PRO A 34 0.51 4.96 -0.42
N ASP A 35 -0.09 5.54 -1.47
CA ASP A 35 0.20 6.89 -1.93
C ASP A 35 -0.34 7.88 -0.90
N TRP A 36 0.40 8.03 0.20
CA TRP A 36 0.10 8.92 1.32
C TRP A 36 0.02 10.38 0.86
N ARG A 37 0.52 10.72 -0.35
CA ARG A 37 0.30 12.02 -1.01
C ARG A 37 -1.18 12.32 -1.22
N ARG A 38 -2.03 11.28 -1.27
CA ARG A 38 -3.49 11.39 -1.38
C ARG A 38 -4.16 11.77 -0.06
N TYR A 39 -3.53 11.52 1.10
CA TYR A 39 -4.07 11.80 2.43
C TYR A 39 -3.73 13.18 2.99
N GLY A 40 -2.99 14.00 2.25
CA GLY A 40 -2.70 15.38 2.62
C GLY A 40 -1.33 15.54 3.27
N TYR A 41 -0.59 16.52 2.75
CA TYR A 41 0.77 16.82 3.14
C TYR A 41 0.81 17.39 4.58
N MET A 42 1.48 16.69 5.52
CA MET A 42 1.73 17.23 6.87
C MET A 42 2.87 18.24 6.80
N ALA A 43 2.58 19.51 7.09
CA ALA A 43 3.49 20.63 6.87
C ALA A 43 4.72 20.61 7.80
N ASP A 44 4.61 19.92 8.93
CA ASP A 44 5.61 19.83 10.00
C ASP A 44 6.32 18.47 10.04
N VAL A 45 6.05 17.59 9.07
CA VAL A 45 6.78 16.34 8.84
C VAL A 45 7.62 16.51 7.57
N PRO A 46 8.96 16.36 7.64
CA PRO A 46 9.83 16.51 6.47
C PRO A 46 9.40 15.63 5.28
N GLU A 47 9.60 16.11 4.05
CA GLU A 47 9.42 15.34 2.80
C GLU A 47 10.46 14.22 2.63
N ASP A 48 11.53 14.29 3.42
CA ASP A 48 12.68 13.41 3.31
C ASP A 48 12.36 12.02 3.87
N GLU A 49 12.21 11.05 2.98
CA GLU A 49 12.03 9.63 3.33
C GLU A 49 13.20 9.08 4.16
N SER A 50 14.35 9.75 4.19
CA SER A 50 15.48 9.35 5.06
C SER A 50 15.32 9.81 6.52
N ASP A 51 14.32 10.66 6.82
CA ASP A 51 14.00 11.01 8.20
C ASP A 51 13.41 9.79 8.92
N TRP A 52 14.00 9.44 10.07
CA TRP A 52 13.62 8.28 10.87
C TRP A 52 12.15 8.27 11.31
N ARG A 53 11.50 9.44 11.36
CA ARG A 53 10.10 9.62 11.78
C ARG A 53 9.13 9.37 10.64
N TYR A 54 9.59 9.58 9.40
CA TYR A 54 8.76 9.69 8.21
C TYR A 54 7.83 8.49 8.06
N ASP A 55 8.41 7.30 7.89
CA ASP A 55 7.66 6.06 7.70
C ASP A 55 6.73 5.76 8.88
N GLY A 56 7.23 5.99 10.11
CA GLY A 56 6.49 5.69 11.33
C GLY A 56 5.24 6.56 11.48
N ILE A 57 5.34 7.85 11.19
CA ILE A 57 4.21 8.79 11.28
C ILE A 57 3.17 8.46 10.23
N TYR A 58 3.58 8.31 8.97
CA TYR A 58 2.64 8.00 7.88
C TYR A 58 1.98 6.64 8.06
N TRP A 59 2.70 5.64 8.57
CA TRP A 59 2.11 4.34 8.91
C TRP A 59 1.07 4.48 10.04
N CYS A 60 1.39 5.21 11.11
CA CYS A 60 0.47 5.42 12.22
C CYS A 60 -0.82 6.13 11.78
N VAL A 61 -0.70 7.15 10.94
CA VAL A 61 -1.84 7.90 10.40
C VAL A 61 -2.66 7.05 9.44
N GLY A 62 -2.00 6.34 8.52
CA GLY A 62 -2.66 5.46 7.54
C GLY A 62 -3.45 4.32 8.17
N ASN A 63 -3.02 3.84 9.34
CA ASN A 63 -3.70 2.78 10.10
C ASN A 63 -4.66 3.31 11.17
N ASP A 64 -4.94 4.63 11.18
CA ASP A 64 -5.72 5.33 12.21
C ASP A 64 -5.23 5.06 13.64
N VAL A 65 -3.95 4.72 13.83
CA VAL A 65 -3.34 4.53 15.16
C VAL A 65 -3.10 5.88 15.84
N MET A 66 -2.72 6.89 15.06
CA MET A 66 -2.56 8.28 15.50
C MET A 66 -3.21 9.24 14.51
N ASN A 67 -3.60 10.42 14.99
CA ASN A 67 -4.11 11.53 14.18
C ASN A 67 -3.28 12.78 14.45
N GLY A 68 -3.16 13.64 13.44
CA GLY A 68 -2.58 14.97 13.62
C GLY A 68 -3.42 15.87 14.52
N ILE A 69 -2.82 16.96 14.99
CA ILE A 69 -3.50 17.98 15.80
C ILE A 69 -4.42 18.86 14.95
N THR A 70 -4.08 19.03 13.67
CA THR A 70 -4.89 19.73 12.68
C THR A 70 -4.94 18.91 11.39
N GLN A 71 -5.63 19.41 10.38
CA GLN A 71 -5.66 18.76 9.07
C GLN A 71 -4.28 18.70 8.38
N ARG A 72 -3.30 19.49 8.84
CA ARG A 72 -2.00 19.65 8.18
C ARG A 72 -0.81 19.52 9.13
N GLU A 73 -1.01 19.30 10.43
CA GLU A 73 0.07 19.28 11.41
C GLU A 73 -0.04 18.04 12.29
N PHE A 74 1.09 17.39 12.55
CA PHE A 74 1.22 16.21 13.40
C PHE A 74 1.75 16.54 14.81
N GLU A 75 2.59 17.56 14.92
CA GLU A 75 3.46 17.91 16.03
C GLU A 75 4.38 16.76 16.51
N PRO A 76 5.34 16.30 15.68
CA PRO A 76 6.19 15.15 16.01
C PRO A 76 7.10 15.38 17.23
N ASP A 77 7.43 16.64 17.53
CA ASP A 77 8.30 17.00 18.66
C ASP A 77 7.50 17.40 19.92
N SER A 78 6.16 17.45 19.86
CA SER A 78 5.33 17.74 21.03
C SER A 78 5.29 16.55 22.00
N PRO A 79 5.31 16.81 23.32
CA PRO A 79 5.17 15.75 24.30
C PRO A 79 3.76 15.15 24.26
N MET A 80 3.68 13.82 24.27
CA MET A 80 2.40 13.14 24.49
C MET A 80 2.08 12.96 25.98
N THR A 81 0.81 13.07 26.32
CA THR A 81 0.30 12.71 27.65
C THR A 81 0.22 11.19 27.81
N ARG A 82 0.22 10.70 29.06
CA ARG A 82 0.01 9.27 29.35
C ARG A 82 -1.33 8.75 28.82
N ALA A 83 -2.35 9.60 28.82
CA ALA A 83 -3.67 9.25 28.28
C ALA A 83 -3.61 9.03 26.75
N GLN A 84 -2.95 9.93 26.01
CA GLN A 84 -2.73 9.77 24.58
C GLN A 84 -1.90 8.51 24.28
N PHE A 85 -0.84 8.25 25.05
CA PHE A 85 -0.06 7.02 24.91
C PHE A 85 -0.93 5.76 25.06
N MET A 86 -1.77 5.70 26.10
CA MET A 86 -2.68 4.56 26.29
C MET A 86 -3.71 4.42 25.16
N GLN A 87 -4.20 5.54 24.62
CA GLN A 87 -5.10 5.52 23.48
C GLN A 87 -4.43 4.93 22.23
N VAL A 88 -3.17 5.29 21.97
CA VAL A 88 -2.37 4.74 20.87
C VAL A 88 -2.21 3.22 21.04
N VAL A 89 -1.83 2.76 22.23
CA VAL A 89 -1.68 1.33 22.54
C VAL A 89 -3.00 0.58 22.32
N TYR A 90 -4.12 1.14 22.78
CA TYR A 90 -5.44 0.56 22.58
C TYR A 90 -5.81 0.43 21.09
N LYS A 91 -5.56 1.48 20.28
CA LYS A 91 -5.79 1.44 18.83
C LYS A 91 -4.91 0.42 18.13
N LEU A 92 -3.65 0.30 18.54
CA LEU A 92 -2.72 -0.69 17.99
C LEU A 92 -3.19 -2.12 18.29
N MET A 93 -3.57 -2.40 19.53
CA MET A 93 -4.07 -3.73 19.93
C MET A 93 -5.35 -4.12 19.21
N THR A 94 -6.30 -3.18 19.11
CA THR A 94 -7.56 -3.44 18.38
C THR A 94 -7.37 -3.56 16.87
N GLY A 95 -6.37 -2.88 16.30
CA GLY A 95 -5.95 -3.09 14.92
C GLY A 95 -5.38 -4.48 14.68
N LEU A 96 -4.50 -4.92 15.58
CA LEU A 96 -3.89 -6.25 15.53
C LEU A 96 -4.93 -7.37 15.71
N GLU A 97 -5.90 -7.20 16.60
CA GLU A 97 -6.98 -8.17 16.80
C GLU A 97 -7.80 -8.37 15.52
N ARG A 98 -8.12 -7.29 14.80
CA ARG A 98 -8.79 -7.37 13.49
C ARG A 98 -7.97 -8.11 12.43
N ASP A 99 -6.66 -7.96 12.46
CA ASP A 99 -5.73 -8.62 11.53
C ASP A 99 -5.48 -10.09 11.88
N MET A 100 -5.63 -10.48 13.16
CA MET A 100 -5.54 -11.89 13.56
C MET A 100 -6.83 -12.68 13.29
N THR A 101 -7.96 -12.01 13.07
CA THR A 101 -9.23 -12.66 12.72
C THR A 101 -9.37 -13.00 11.23
N VAL A 102 -8.25 -13.18 10.51
CA VAL A 102 -8.26 -13.59 9.10
C VAL A 102 -8.95 -14.97 8.93
N ASP A 103 -10.14 -14.87 8.34
CA ASP A 103 -10.96 -15.84 7.61
C ASP A 103 -11.55 -17.07 8.34
N GLU A 104 -12.66 -16.87 9.06
CA GLU A 104 -13.80 -17.80 8.94
C GLU A 104 -14.83 -17.20 7.96
N SER A 105 -14.67 -17.47 6.66
CA SER A 105 -15.73 -17.37 5.63
C SER A 105 -15.64 -18.51 4.64
#